data_AF-A0A967WNV7-F1
#
_entry.id   AF-A0A967WNV7-F1
#
_cell.length_a   1.000
_cell.length_b   1.000
_cell.length_c   1.000
_cell.angle_alpha   90.00
_cell.angle_beta   90.00
_cell.angle_gamma   90.00
#
_symmetry.space_group_name_H-M   'P 1'
#
loop_
_entity.id
_entity.type
_entity.pdbx_description
1 polymer ?
#
loop_
_entity_poly.entity_id
_entity_poly.type
_entity_poly.pdbx_seq_one_letter_code
_entity_poly.pdbx_strand_id
1 'polypeptide(L)' 'TDEWVYLADSGRVNTYSVSYIRWDASRVEEPTIPAVIEIDGASKGMGIMHLLGGVDPKDVQMGMRVKAVWK' A
#
# COMPACT_ATOMS: atom_id res chain seq x y z
N THR A 1 6.62 16.65 19.58
CA THR A 1 5.30 16.74 20.24
C THR A 1 4.76 15.33 20.26
N ASP A 2 4.29 14.86 21.41
CA ASP A 2 3.76 13.50 21.56
C ASP A 2 2.23 13.46 21.37
N GLU A 3 1.70 14.48 20.69
CA GLU A 3 0.28 14.66 20.47
C GLU A 3 -0.18 13.77 19.31
N TRP A 4 -1.31 13.10 19.53
CA TRP A 4 -1.97 12.32 18.50
C TRP A 4 -2.64 13.24 17.49
N VAL A 5 -2.42 12.96 16.20
CA VAL A 5 -3.01 13.70 15.09
C VAL A 5 -3.74 12.74 14.16
N TYR A 6 -4.95 13.11 13.77
CA TYR A 6 -5.70 12.36 12.77
C TYR A 6 -5.17 12.66 11.37
N LEU A 7 -4.97 11.61 10.58
CA LEU A 7 -4.53 11.70 9.19
C LEU A 7 -5.69 11.41 8.23
N ALA A 8 -5.53 11.82 6.98
CA ALA A 8 -6.46 11.46 5.92
C ALA A 8 -6.40 9.95 5.63
N ASP A 9 -7.45 9.43 5.00
CA ASP A 9 -7.49 8.06 4.48
C ASP A 9 -6.92 7.93 3.06
N SER A 10 -6.34 9.02 2.53
CA SER A 10 -5.74 9.10 1.21
C SER A 10 -4.22 9.08 1.27
N GLY A 11 -3.61 8.62 0.18
CA GLY A 11 -2.16 8.61 0.07
C GLY A 11 -1.67 8.30 -1.33
N ARG A 12 -0.38 7.95 -1.40
CA ARG A 12 0.29 7.51 -2.63
C ARG A 12 1.15 6.28 -2.39
N VAL A 13 1.26 5.43 -3.41
CA VAL A 13 2.20 4.31 -3.43
C VAL A 13 3.62 4.86 -3.45
N ASN A 14 4.41 4.60 -2.42
CA ASN A 14 5.84 4.91 -2.42
C ASN A 14 6.60 3.84 -3.20
N THR A 15 6.41 2.57 -2.84
CA THR A 15 7.00 1.41 -3.51
C THR A 15 6.11 0.18 -3.31
N TYR A 16 6.27 -0.84 -4.15
CA TYR A 16 5.47 -2.06 -4.11
C TYR A 16 6.24 -3.27 -4.65
N SER A 17 5.72 -4.47 -4.37
CA SER A 17 6.10 -5.69 -5.09
C SER A 17 4.84 -6.43 -5.54
N VAL A 18 4.98 -7.24 -6.58
CA VAL A 18 3.92 -8.15 -7.05
C VAL A 18 4.34 -9.57 -6.68
N SER A 19 3.69 -10.16 -5.68
CA SER A 19 4.06 -11.47 -5.15
C SER A 19 3.10 -12.54 -5.64
N TYR A 20 3.61 -13.48 -6.45
CA TYR A 20 2.93 -14.71 -6.83
C TYR A 20 3.18 -15.87 -5.85
N ILE A 21 3.87 -15.59 -4.74
CA ILE A 21 4.21 -16.57 -3.72
C ILE A 21 3.50 -16.20 -2.42
N ARG A 22 2.80 -17.17 -1.85
CA ARG A 22 2.12 -17.04 -0.56
C ARG A 22 3.10 -17.27 0.61
N TRP A 23 2.61 -17.02 1.82
CA TRP A 23 3.36 -17.20 3.06
C TRP A 23 3.84 -18.65 3.30
N ASP A 24 3.18 -19.64 2.70
CA ASP A 24 3.51 -21.07 2.77
C ASP A 24 4.40 -21.53 1.60
N ALA A 25 4.99 -20.61 0.86
CA ALA A 25 5.79 -20.84 -0.35
C ALA A 25 5.02 -21.49 -1.53
N SER A 26 3.69 -21.61 -1.44
CA SER A 26 2.88 -22.02 -2.58
C SER A 26 2.79 -20.90 -3.63
N ARG A 27 2.70 -21.30 -4.90
CA ARG A 27 2.52 -20.37 -6.02
C ARG A 27 1.03 -20.15 -6.30
N VAL A 28 0.67 -18.92 -6.61
CA VAL A 28 -0.71 -18.54 -6.96
C VAL A 28 -0.80 -17.88 -8.33
N GLU A 29 -1.99 -17.98 -8.92
CA GLU A 29 -2.32 -17.28 -10.16
C GLU A 29 -2.58 -15.80 -9.90
N GLU A 30 -3.35 -15.49 -8.86
CA GLU A 30 -3.66 -14.11 -8.45
C GLU A 30 -2.63 -13.63 -7.41
N PRO A 31 -1.80 -12.63 -7.75
CA PRO A 31 -0.75 -12.16 -6.86
C PRO A 31 -1.30 -11.24 -5.77
N THR A 32 -0.57 -11.14 -4.66
CA THR A 32 -0.76 -10.06 -3.69
C THR A 32 0.20 -8.92 -4.00
N ILE A 33 -0.22 -7.69 -3.68
CA ILE A 33 0.56 -6.49 -3.97
C ILE A 33 0.85 -5.75 -2.65
N PRO A 34 1.85 -6.20 -1.86
CA PRO A 34 2.30 -5.43 -0.72
C PRO A 34 2.97 -4.13 -1.18
N ALA A 35 2.62 -3.03 -0.53
CA ALA A 35 3.12 -1.70 -0.85
C ALA A 35 3.44 -0.92 0.42
N VAL A 36 4.41 -0.02 0.30
CA VAL A 36 4.60 1.07 1.27
C VAL A 36 3.80 2.27 0.76
N ILE A 37 2.92 2.79 1.60
CA ILE A 37 1.99 3.88 1.27
C ILE A 37 2.32 5.09 2.12
N GLU A 38 2.62 6.21 1.50
CA GLU A 38 2.71 7.51 2.18
C GLU A 38 1.31 8.08 2.33
N ILE A 39 0.93 8.40 3.57
CA ILE A 39 -0.39 8.95 3.90
C ILE A 39 -0.34 10.48 3.81
N ASP A 40 -1.35 11.08 3.21
CA ASP A 40 -1.45 12.54 3.12
C ASP A 40 -1.54 13.17 4.52
N GLY A 41 -0.68 14.15 4.79
CA GLY A 41 -0.57 14.81 6.10
C GLY A 41 0.41 14.14 7.08
N ALA A 42 0.97 12.96 6.74
CA ALA A 42 2.02 12.34 7.54
C ALA A 42 3.37 13.07 7.40
N SER A 43 4.26 12.84 8.35
CA SER A 43 5.65 13.29 8.28
C SER A 43 6.33 12.79 7.00
N LYS A 44 7.12 13.66 6.35
CA LYS A 44 7.78 13.36 5.08
C LYS A 44 8.60 12.07 5.17
N GLY A 45 8.34 11.14 4.25
CA GLY A 45 9.05 9.86 4.17
C GLY A 45 8.52 8.77 5.11
N MET A 46 7.48 9.05 5.91
CA MET A 46 6.78 8.02 6.66
C MET A 46 5.70 7.37 5.81
N GLY A 47 5.70 6.04 5.79
CA GLY A 47 4.69 5.25 5.14
C GLY A 47 4.32 4.01 5.94
N ILE A 48 3.17 3.45 5.63
CA ILE A 48 2.68 2.19 6.21
C ILE A 48 2.83 1.07 5.20
N MET A 49 3.09 -0.15 5.68
CA MET A 49 3.07 -1.35 4.84
C MET A 49 1.66 -1.92 4.81
N HIS A 50 1.06 -2.00 3.63
CA HIS A 50 -0.26 -2.61 3.46
C HIS A 50 -0.48 -3.21 2.06
N LEU A 51 -1.59 -3.93 1.88
CA LEU A 51 -1.92 -4.58 0.60
C LEU A 51 -2.72 -3.63 -0.29
N LEU A 52 -2.33 -3.53 -1.56
CA LEU A 52 -3.15 -2.92 -2.60
C LEU A 52 -4.17 -3.92 -3.13
N GLY A 53 -5.35 -3.42 -3.48
CA GLY A 53 -6.41 -4.16 -4.16
C GLY A 53 -7.21 -3.25 -5.07
N GLY A 54 -8.10 -3.82 -5.88
CA GLY A 54 -8.92 -3.06 -6.83
C GLY A 54 -8.13 -2.46 -8.01
N VAL A 55 -6.94 -2.99 -8.30
CA VAL A 55 -6.07 -2.58 -9.40
C VAL A 55 -5.45 -3.82 -10.04
N ASP A 56 -5.34 -3.85 -11.38
CA ASP A 56 -4.61 -4.91 -12.07
C ASP A 56 -3.12 -4.80 -11.71
N PRO A 57 -2.44 -5.90 -11.35
CA PRO A 57 -1.00 -5.89 -11.05
C PRO A 57 -0.12 -5.22 -12.11
N LYS A 58 -0.53 -5.22 -13.37
CA LYS A 58 0.20 -4.59 -14.50
C LYS A 58 0.06 -3.07 -14.53
N ASP A 59 -0.99 -2.54 -13.90
CA ASP A 59 -1.30 -1.11 -13.92
C ASP A 59 -0.74 -0.37 -12.70
N VAL A 60 -0.21 -1.08 -11.70
CA VAL A 60 0.37 -0.48 -10.49
C VAL A 60 1.63 0.31 -10.84
N GLN A 61 1.71 1.53 -10.31
CA GLN A 61 2.84 2.43 -10.51
C GLN A 61 3.20 3.14 -9.20
N MET A 62 4.48 3.43 -9.00
CA MET A 62 4.92 4.33 -7.93
C MET A 62 4.28 5.72 -8.15
N GLY A 63 3.81 6.35 -7.08
CA GLY A 63 3.10 7.62 -7.11
C GLY A 63 1.60 7.52 -7.37
N MET A 64 1.06 6.32 -7.66
CA MET A 64 -0.39 6.12 -7.84
C MET A 64 -1.16 6.54 -6.58
N ARG A 65 -2.29 7.23 -6.77
CA ARG A 65 -3.19 7.65 -5.69
C ARG A 65 -3.96 6.46 -5.15
N VAL A 66 -4.05 6.36 -3.83
CA VAL A 66 -4.77 5.31 -3.13
C VAL A 66 -5.68 5.89 -2.04
N LYS A 67 -6.69 5.10 -1.67
CA LYS A 67 -7.60 5.39 -0.56
C LYS A 67 -7.77 4.13 0.29
N ALA A 68 -7.75 4.28 1.61
CA ALA A 68 -7.90 3.17 2.53
C ALA A 68 -9.31 2.56 2.44
N VAL A 69 -9.37 1.22 2.48
CA VAL A 69 -10.61 0.47 2.60
C VAL A 69 -10.56 -0.29 3.92
N TRP A 70 -11.43 0.09 4.84
CA TRP A 70 -11.53 -0.52 6.16
C TRP A 70 -12.45 -1.75 6.05
N LYS A 71 -11.93 -2.92 6.41
CA LYS A 71 -12.66 -4.20 6.46
C LYS A 71 -12.61 -4.79 7.85
#